data_AF-E0UN15-F1
#
_entry.id   AF-E0UN15-F1
#
_cell.length_a   1.000
_cell.length_b   1.000
_cell.length_c   1.000
_cell.angle_alpha   90.00
_cell.angle_beta   90.00
_cell.angle_gamma   90.00
#
_symmetry.space_group_name_H-M   'P 1'
#
loop_
_entity.id
_entity.type
_entity.pdbx_description
1 polymer ?
#
loop_
_entity_poly.entity_id
_entity_poly.type
_entity_poly.pdbx_seq_one_letter_code
_entity_poly.pdbx_strand_id
1 'polypeptide(L)' 'MTAPKFKVCEVLSIEQKILMVFHTPSYGYQFRILNSDGSVEGTQELYPTFERAIKIARQSLTSRLV' A
#
# COMPACT_ATOMS: atom_id res chain seq x y z
N MET A 1 15.75 21.95 -1.26
CA MET A 1 14.50 21.16 -1.30
C MET A 1 14.68 19.96 -0.38
N THR A 2 13.93 19.83 0.70
CA THR A 2 13.94 18.61 1.52
C THR A 2 13.34 17.47 0.71
N ALA A 3 14.12 16.41 0.46
CA ALA A 3 13.61 15.19 -0.14
C ALA A 3 12.37 14.73 0.65
N PRO A 4 11.29 14.29 -0.02
CA PRO A 4 10.08 13.88 0.66
C PRO A 4 10.41 12.76 1.63
N LYS A 5 10.21 13.00 2.94
CA LYS A 5 10.30 11.95 3.96
C LYS A 5 9.23 10.89 3.69
N PHE A 6 9.37 9.71 4.30
CA PHE A 6 8.31 8.71 4.30
C PHE A 6 6.95 9.36 4.60
N LYS A 7 5.95 9.09 3.77
CA LYS A 7 4.61 9.67 3.89
C LYS A 7 3.56 8.59 3.72
N VAL A 8 2.71 8.39 4.72
CA VAL A 8 1.48 7.61 4.55
C VAL A 8 0.49 8.47 3.78
N CYS A 9 -0.01 7.94 2.67
CA CYS A 9 -0.93 8.63 1.77
C CYS A 9 -2.37 8.24 2.04
N GLU A 10 -2.63 6.95 2.28
CA GLU A 10 -3.96 6.40 2.50
C GLU A 10 -3.87 5.22 3.45
N VAL A 11 -4.87 5.08 4.34
CA VAL A 11 -5.07 3.90 5.17
C VAL A 11 -6.54 3.49 5.07
N LEU A 12 -6.79 2.23 4.69
CA LEU A 12 -8.13 1.66 4.61
C LEU A 12 -8.21 0.45 5.53
N SER A 13 -9.27 0.37 6.32
CA SER A 13 -9.62 -0.82 7.09
C SER A 13 -10.74 -1.55 6.37
N ILE A 14 -10.49 -2.79 5.95
CA ILE A 14 -11.48 -3.63 5.26
C ILE A 14 -11.45 -5.00 5.91
N GLU A 15 -12.58 -5.39 6.50
CA GLU A 15 -12.71 -6.59 7.33
C GLU A 15 -11.66 -6.64 8.45
N GLN A 16 -10.76 -7.63 8.42
CA GLN A 16 -9.66 -7.85 9.37
C GLN A 16 -8.29 -7.46 8.77
N LYS A 17 -8.29 -6.64 7.72
CA LYS A 17 -7.08 -6.21 7.03
C LYS A 17 -6.96 -4.70 7.03
N ILE A 18 -5.74 -4.21 7.21
CA ILE A 18 -5.39 -2.81 7.03
C ILE A 18 -4.56 -2.68 5.77
N LEU A 19 -5.07 -1.94 4.79
CA LEU A 19 -4.33 -1.55 3.62
C LEU A 19 -3.72 -0.17 3.83
N MET A 20 -2.42 -0.05 3.59
CA MET A 20 -1.69 1.20 3.72
C MET A 20 -0.97 1.51 2.41
N VAL A 21 -1.23 2.67 1.82
CA VAL A 21 -0.46 3.22 0.69
C VAL A 21 0.46 4.31 1.21
N PHE A 22 1.73 4.24 0.85
CA PHE A 22 2.74 5.20 1.31
C PHE A 22 3.75 5.52 0.22
N HIS A 23 4.40 6.67 0.37
CA HIS A 23 5.49 7.12 -0.47
C HIS A 23 6.80 7.08 0.30
N THR A 24 7.86 6.58 -0.35
CA THR A 24 9.23 6.67 0.14
C THR A 24 10.10 7.38 -0.89
N PRO A 25 11.09 8.19 -0.48
CA PRO A 25 11.95 8.87 -1.44
C PRO A 25 12.79 7.91 -2.31
N SER A 26 13.19 6.76 -1.76
CA SER A 26 14.03 5.78 -2.49
C SER A 26 13.26 4.91 -3.47
N TYR A 27 11.95 4.72 -3.24
CA TYR A 27 11.17 3.71 -3.96
C TYR A 27 9.80 4.21 -4.47
N GLY A 28 9.51 5.51 -4.38
CA GLY A 28 8.22 6.04 -4.82
C GLY A 28 7.04 5.49 -4.02
N TYR A 29 5.89 5.30 -4.69
CA TYR A 29 4.66 4.81 -4.07
C TYR A 29 4.65 3.29 -3.95
N GLN A 30 4.23 2.81 -2.78
CA GLN A 30 4.11 1.40 -2.42
C GLN A 30 2.81 1.18 -1.63
N PHE A 31 2.41 -0.08 -1.49
CA PHE A 31 1.36 -0.45 -0.54
C PHE A 31 1.72 -1.70 0.28
N ARG A 32 1.14 -1.80 1.46
CA ARG A 32 1.19 -3.00 2.32
C ARG A 32 -0.21 -3.34 2.83
N ILE A 33 -0.46 -4.62 3.04
CA ILE A 33 -1.66 -5.15 3.66
C ILE A 33 -1.21 -5.82 4.96
N LEU A 34 -1.69 -5.33 6.09
CA LEU A 34 -1.51 -5.93 7.41
C LEU A 34 -2.73 -6.80 7.71
N ASN A 35 -2.52 -8.08 7.98
CA ASN A 35 -3.57 -9.02 8.38
C ASN A 35 -3.73 -9.04 9.91
N SER A 36 -4.83 -9.64 10.39
CA SER A 36 -5.13 -9.74 11.82
C SER A 36 -4.16 -10.61 12.62
N ASP A 37 -3.46 -11.53 11.96
CA ASP A 37 -2.38 -12.34 12.56
C ASP A 37 -1.05 -11.57 12.66
N GLY A 38 -1.01 -10.31 12.23
CA GLY A 38 0.19 -9.48 12.21
C GLY A 38 1.09 -9.71 10.99
N SER A 39 0.72 -10.62 10.07
CA SER A 39 1.46 -10.81 8.82
C SER A 39 1.28 -9.60 7.89
N VAL A 40 2.34 -9.32 7.12
CA VAL A 40 2.37 -8.19 6.18
C VAL A 40 2.57 -8.70 4.77
N GLU A 41 1.72 -8.24 3.87
CA GLU A 41 1.71 -8.57 2.46
C GLU A 41 1.77 -7.31 1.60
N GLY A 42 1.96 -7.48 0.30
CA GLY A 42 2.07 -6.38 -0.66
C GLY A 42 3.41 -6.39 -1.37
N THR A 43 3.49 -5.63 -2.44
CA THR A 43 4.63 -5.64 -3.35
C THR A 43 5.63 -4.54 -2.98
N GLN A 44 6.93 -4.81 -3.12
CA GLN A 44 7.95 -3.76 -3.19
C GLN A 44 7.96 -3.05 -4.56
N GLU A 45 6.95 -3.28 -5.40
CA GLU A 45 6.87 -2.65 -6.71
C GLU A 45 6.74 -1.14 -6.57
N LEU A 46 7.51 -0.44 -7.41
CA LEU A 46 7.52 1.01 -7.47
C LEU A 46 6.35 1.45 -8.35
N TYR A 47 5.29 1.96 -7.75
CA TYR A 47 4.22 2.57 -8.51
C TYR A 47 4.58 4.03 -8.84
N PRO A 48 4.52 4.43 -10.11
CA PRO A 48 4.95 5.77 -10.52
C PRO A 48 4.02 6.87 -10.00
N THR A 49 2.77 6.54 -9.62
CA THR A 49 1.81 7.48 -9.05
C THR A 49 1.00 6.84 -7.93
N PHE A 50 0.44 7.69 -7.05
CA PHE A 50 -0.47 7.28 -5.98
C PHE A 50 -1.68 6.52 -6.53
N GLU A 51 -2.26 7.00 -7.63
CA GLU A 51 -3.46 6.45 -8.26
C GLU A 51 -3.24 5.02 -8.76
N ARG A 52 -2.04 4.73 -9.30
CA ARG A 52 -1.68 3.36 -9.66
C ARG A 52 -1.50 2.49 -8.42
N ALA A 53 -0.81 3.00 -7.39
CA ALA A 53 -0.61 2.25 -6.15
C ALA A 53 -1.95 1.87 -5.50
N ILE A 54 -2.87 2.83 -5.31
CA ILE A 54 -4.17 2.57 -4.67
C ILE A 54 -5.06 1.64 -5.52
N LYS A 55 -5.00 1.74 -6.86
CA LYS A 55 -5.75 0.84 -7.74
C LYS A 55 -5.32 -0.61 -7.55
N ILE A 56 -4.01 -0.88 -7.61
CA ILE A 56 -3.48 -2.24 -7.43
C ILE A 56 -3.74 -2.73 -6.01
N ALA A 57 -3.50 -1.86 -5.01
CA ALA A 57 -3.73 -2.20 -3.62
C ALA A 57 -5.19 -2.65 -3.38
N ARG A 58 -6.17 -1.92 -3.93
CA ARG A 58 -7.60 -2.30 -3.85
C ARG A 58 -7.88 -3.62 -4.57
N GLN A 59 -7.29 -3.85 -5.74
CA GLN A 59 -7.43 -5.12 -6.45
C GLN A 59 -6.89 -6.31 -5.63
N SER A 60 -5.76 -6.14 -4.95
CA SER A 60 -5.16 -7.17 -4.09
C SER A 60 -6.04 -7.55 -2.89
N LEU A 61 -6.96 -6.69 -2.46
CA LEU A 61 -7.96 -7.05 -1.47
C LEU A 61 -9.07 -7.94 -2.05
N THR A 62 -9.44 -7.73 -3.32
CA THR A 62 -10.56 -8.44 -3.96
C THR A 62 -10.14 -9.77 -4.57
N SER A 63 -8.91 -9.88 -5.09
CA SER A 63 -8.43 -11.07 -5.81
C SER A 63 -8.08 -12.28 -4.93
N ARG A 64 -8.32 -12.22 -3.62
CA ARG A 64 -8.18 -13.35 -2.69
C ARG A 64 -9.51 -14.05 -2.34
N LEU A 65 -10.59 -13.70 -3.03
CA LEU A 65 -11.92 -14.33 -2.89
C LEU A 65 -12.22 -15.38 -3.97
N VAL A 66 -11.20 -15.97 -4.60
CA VAL A 66 -11.35 -17.12 -5.53
C VAL A 66 -10.46 -18.26 -5.10
#